data_AF-A0A7Y5Y717-F1
#
_entry.id   AF-A0A7Y5Y717-F1
#
_cell.length_a   1.000
_cell.length_b   1.000
_cell.length_c   1.000
_cell.angle_alpha   90.00
_cell.angle_beta   90.00
_cell.angle_gamma   90.00
#
_symmetry.space_group_name_H-M   'P 1'
#
loop_
_entity.id
_entity.type
_entity.pdbx_description
1 polymer ?
#
loop_
_entity_poly.entity_id
_entity_poly.type
_entity_poly.pdbx_seq_one_letter_code
_entity_poly.pdbx_strand_id
1 'polypeptide(L)'
;MKRFFSALLLAACATLLAACGPSKPELKFNNTDVTGLDYARDFALTDHTGKPRTLADFKGKVVVMFFGYTQCPDVCPTTMVEMSNVMKELGPDADRVQVLFVTVDPERDTQEVLAQYVPAFDKRFLGLRGDLQQTEKVAKEFKVFYQKVPGKQPGSYTMDHTAGSYVFDPQGHIRLFVKHGQGPQTLAHDIKLLLS
;
A
#
# COMPACT_ATOMS: atom_id res chain seq x y z
N MET A 1 6.82 -12.33 77.62
CA MET A 1 7.17 -11.31 76.60
C MET A 1 8.23 -11.88 75.67
N LYS A 2 7.91 -12.05 74.38
CA LYS A 2 8.75 -12.35 73.18
C LYS A 2 7.93 -13.28 72.27
N ARG A 3 6.94 -12.72 71.57
CA ARG A 3 7.03 -12.16 70.20
C ARG A 3 6.95 -13.26 69.13
N PHE A 4 5.69 -13.55 68.78
CA PHE A 4 5.21 -13.94 67.46
C PHE A 4 5.99 -13.22 66.36
N PHE A 5 6.53 -13.93 65.37
CA PHE A 5 6.79 -13.48 63.98
C PHE A 5 7.64 -14.54 63.29
N SER A 6 7.01 -15.55 62.67
CA SER A 6 7.67 -16.45 61.70
C SER A 6 6.62 -17.33 61.00
N ALA A 7 5.70 -16.73 60.26
CA ALA A 7 4.82 -17.48 59.35
C ALA A 7 4.11 -16.54 58.38
N LEU A 8 4.83 -15.71 57.61
CA LEU A 8 4.18 -14.97 56.52
C LEU A 8 5.21 -14.48 55.48
N LEU A 9 5.94 -15.41 54.83
CA LEU A 9 6.90 -15.02 53.78
C LEU A 9 7.04 -16.04 52.64
N LEU A 10 6.12 -17.00 52.51
CA LEU A 10 6.17 -18.00 51.42
C LEU A 10 5.01 -17.94 50.42
N ALA A 11 4.05 -17.03 50.55
CA ALA A 11 2.86 -17.01 49.69
C ALA A 11 2.83 -15.93 48.59
N ALA A 12 3.83 -15.02 48.53
CA ALA A 12 3.78 -13.86 47.64
C ALA A 12 4.63 -13.99 46.35
N CYS A 13 5.39 -15.08 46.17
CA CYS A 13 6.28 -15.23 45.00
C CYS A 13 5.70 -16.12 43.87
N ALA A 14 4.49 -16.66 44.03
CA ALA A 14 3.93 -17.63 43.09
C ALA A 14 2.99 -17.02 42.02
N THR A 15 2.72 -15.71 42.03
CA THR A 15 1.71 -15.10 41.15
C THR A 15 2.27 -14.25 40.00
N LEU A 16 3.61 -14.18 39.83
CA LEU A 16 4.23 -13.35 38.78
C LEU A 16 4.55 -14.07 37.46
N LEU A 17 4.17 -15.34 37.28
CA LEU A 17 4.55 -16.13 36.08
C LEU A 17 3.41 -16.39 35.08
N ALA A 18 2.22 -15.81 35.26
CA ALA A 18 1.07 -16.07 34.37
C ALA A 18 0.74 -14.91 33.41
N ALA A 19 1.71 -14.06 33.06
CA ALA A 19 1.51 -12.93 32.15
C ALA A 19 1.94 -13.20 30.68
N CYS A 20 2.32 -14.42 30.33
CA CYS A 20 2.54 -14.81 28.94
C CYS A 20 1.20 -15.20 28.31
N GLY A 21 0.38 -14.21 27.96
CA GLY A 21 -0.70 -14.42 26.99
C GLY A 21 -0.10 -14.87 25.65
N PRO A 22 -0.79 -15.69 24.85
CA PRO A 22 -0.29 -16.08 23.53
C PRO A 22 -0.03 -14.82 22.70
N SER A 23 1.24 -14.55 22.41
CA SER A 23 1.63 -13.55 21.42
C SER A 23 0.91 -13.89 20.13
N LYS A 24 0.13 -12.93 19.58
CA LYS A 24 -0.50 -13.11 18.26
C LYS A 24 0.56 -13.67 17.29
N PRO A 25 0.22 -14.68 16.46
CA PRO A 25 1.15 -15.21 15.49
C PRO A 25 1.73 -14.06 14.67
N GLU A 26 3.06 -13.95 14.64
CA GLU A 26 3.73 -12.97 13.81
C GLU A 26 3.44 -13.29 12.34
N LEU A 27 2.88 -12.33 11.61
CA LEU A 27 2.62 -12.48 10.19
C LEU A 27 3.96 -12.51 9.46
N LYS A 28 4.24 -13.61 8.75
CA LYS A 28 5.47 -13.77 7.96
C LYS A 28 5.22 -13.33 6.53
N PHE A 29 5.58 -12.09 6.22
CA PHE A 29 5.48 -11.56 4.87
C PHE A 29 6.68 -11.94 4.01
N ASN A 30 6.45 -12.08 2.71
CA ASN A 30 7.52 -12.26 1.73
C ASN A 30 8.10 -10.91 1.26
N ASN A 31 7.32 -9.83 1.40
CA ASN A 31 7.77 -8.46 1.11
C ASN A 31 8.36 -7.76 2.33
N THR A 32 8.91 -6.57 2.12
CA THR A 32 9.52 -5.78 3.19
C THR A 32 8.43 -5.25 4.12
N ASP A 33 8.41 -5.74 5.37
CA ASP A 33 7.56 -5.19 6.43
C ASP A 33 8.08 -3.79 6.81
N VAL A 34 7.20 -2.82 6.70
CA VAL A 34 7.44 -1.40 7.01
C VAL A 34 6.41 -0.87 8.02
N THR A 35 5.86 -1.77 8.83
CA THR A 35 4.91 -1.43 9.89
C THR A 35 5.52 -0.36 10.82
N GLY A 36 4.76 0.69 11.10
CA GLY A 36 5.20 1.77 11.97
C GLY A 36 5.97 2.90 11.28
N LEU A 37 6.04 2.92 9.95
CA LEU A 37 6.53 4.09 9.21
C LEU A 37 5.74 5.36 9.58
N ASP A 38 6.45 6.48 9.63
CA ASP A 38 5.94 7.81 9.97
C ASP A 38 5.51 8.64 8.76
N TYR A 39 5.65 8.08 7.55
CA TYR A 39 5.27 8.66 6.27
C TYR A 39 4.32 7.72 5.51
N ALA A 40 3.84 8.12 4.33
CA ALA A 40 2.84 7.40 3.55
C ALA A 40 1.54 7.17 4.34
N ARG A 41 1.13 8.15 5.17
CA ARG A 41 0.01 7.99 6.11
C ARG A 41 -1.36 8.21 5.49
N ASP A 42 -1.43 9.11 4.51
CA ASP A 42 -2.66 9.41 3.79
C ASP A 42 -2.36 10.13 2.47
N PHE A 43 -3.37 10.26 1.62
CA PHE A 43 -3.34 11.07 0.41
C PHE A 43 -4.66 11.84 0.25
N ALA A 44 -4.65 12.87 -0.60
CA ALA A 44 -5.86 13.59 -0.98
C ALA A 44 -5.80 13.88 -2.48
N LEU A 45 -6.47 13.03 -3.27
CA LEU A 45 -6.44 13.06 -4.74
C LEU A 45 -7.85 12.83 -5.29
N THR A 46 -8.04 13.09 -6.57
CA THR A 46 -9.30 12.81 -7.27
C THR A 46 -9.13 11.55 -8.10
N ASP A 47 -10.11 10.64 -8.06
CA ASP A 47 -10.09 9.47 -8.94
C ASP A 47 -10.53 9.80 -10.38
N HIS A 48 -10.34 8.85 -11.28
CA HIS A 48 -10.72 8.97 -12.68
C HIS A 48 -12.24 9.10 -12.92
N THR A 49 -13.07 8.93 -11.89
CA THR A 49 -14.53 9.16 -11.94
C THR A 49 -14.90 10.57 -11.47
N GLY A 50 -13.92 11.38 -11.06
CA GLY A 50 -14.10 12.75 -10.58
C GLY A 50 -14.41 12.85 -9.08
N LYS A 51 -14.35 11.74 -8.33
CA LYS A 51 -14.67 11.75 -6.90
C LYS A 51 -13.37 11.86 -6.07
N PRO A 52 -13.30 12.80 -5.10
CA PRO A 52 -12.19 12.88 -4.15
C PRO A 52 -11.99 11.56 -3.39
N ARG A 53 -10.74 11.23 -3.09
CA ARG A 53 -10.33 10.05 -2.33
C ARG A 53 -9.22 10.37 -1.33
N THR A 54 -9.32 9.65 -0.22
CA THR A 54 -8.34 9.51 0.85
C THR A 54 -8.18 8.03 1.18
N LEU A 55 -7.21 7.68 2.01
CA LEU A 55 -7.04 6.29 2.46
C LEU A 55 -8.27 5.81 3.27
N ALA A 56 -8.93 6.73 4.00
CA ALA A 56 -10.10 6.44 4.81
C ALA A 56 -11.31 5.93 4.00
N ASP A 57 -11.42 6.30 2.72
CA ASP A 57 -12.47 5.82 1.82
C ASP A 57 -12.42 4.31 1.57
N PHE A 58 -11.27 3.67 1.87
CA PHE A 58 -11.02 2.26 1.62
C PHE A 58 -10.92 1.41 2.90
N LYS A 59 -11.37 1.96 4.04
CA LYS A 59 -11.43 1.22 5.31
C LYS A 59 -12.19 -0.10 5.14
N GLY A 60 -11.64 -1.17 5.68
CA GLY A 60 -12.14 -2.54 5.52
C GLY A 60 -11.54 -3.29 4.33
N LYS A 61 -10.72 -2.63 3.50
CA LYS A 61 -9.98 -3.25 2.39
C LYS A 61 -8.48 -3.17 2.58
N VAL A 62 -7.76 -4.18 2.08
CA VAL A 62 -6.33 -4.03 1.82
C VAL A 62 -6.15 -3.07 0.65
N VAL A 63 -5.31 -2.06 0.79
CA VAL A 63 -5.02 -1.09 -0.29
C VAL A 63 -3.63 -1.35 -0.82
N VAL A 64 -3.50 -1.52 -2.14
CA VAL A 64 -2.22 -1.59 -2.85
C VAL A 64 -2.09 -0.34 -3.71
N MET A 65 -1.15 0.53 -3.36
CA MET A 65 -0.96 1.83 -4.01
C MET A 65 0.42 1.93 -4.64
N PHE A 66 0.48 2.32 -5.91
CA PHE A 66 1.75 2.55 -6.61
C PHE A 66 1.67 3.76 -7.53
N PHE A 67 2.85 4.26 -7.91
CA PHE A 67 3.01 5.49 -8.66
C PHE A 67 3.50 5.20 -10.08
N GLY A 68 2.98 5.93 -11.05
CA GLY A 68 3.33 5.72 -12.46
C GLY A 68 2.76 6.79 -13.38
N TYR A 69 2.77 6.51 -14.67
CA TYR A 69 2.17 7.37 -15.69
C TYR A 69 1.75 6.56 -16.91
N THR A 70 0.72 7.01 -17.64
CA THR A 70 0.08 6.17 -18.68
C THR A 70 0.94 5.95 -19.92
N GLN A 71 1.93 6.80 -20.16
CA GLN A 71 2.87 6.70 -21.28
C GLN A 71 4.16 5.95 -20.92
N CYS A 72 4.20 5.29 -19.76
CA CYS A 72 5.35 4.48 -19.37
C CYS A 72 5.45 3.24 -20.27
N PRO A 73 6.59 3.01 -20.94
CA PRO A 73 6.71 1.95 -21.94
C PRO A 73 6.83 0.53 -21.35
N ASP A 74 7.03 0.38 -20.03
CA ASP A 74 7.35 -0.93 -19.43
C ASP A 74 6.79 -1.10 -18.00
N VAL A 75 7.38 -0.43 -17.00
CA VAL A 75 7.13 -0.72 -15.58
C VAL A 75 5.65 -0.59 -15.18
N CYS A 76 4.96 0.45 -15.67
CA CYS A 76 3.55 0.68 -15.33
C CYS A 76 2.61 -0.39 -15.90
N PRO A 77 2.60 -0.68 -17.22
CA PRO A 77 1.73 -1.74 -17.74
C PRO A 77 2.06 -3.11 -17.14
N THR A 78 3.35 -3.41 -16.89
CA THR A 78 3.75 -4.66 -16.22
C THR A 78 3.19 -4.77 -14.81
N THR A 79 3.27 -3.71 -14.00
CA THR A 79 2.71 -3.68 -12.64
C THR A 79 1.17 -3.80 -12.66
N MET A 80 0.50 -3.15 -13.61
CA MET A 80 -0.96 -3.24 -13.77
C MET A 80 -1.41 -4.65 -14.13
N VAL A 81 -0.69 -5.34 -15.02
CA VAL A 81 -0.95 -6.76 -15.36
C VAL A 81 -0.67 -7.67 -14.16
N GLU A 82 0.43 -7.44 -13.46
CA GLU A 82 0.76 -8.19 -12.24
C GLU A 82 -0.36 -8.07 -11.21
N MET A 83 -0.85 -6.86 -10.95
CA MET A 83 -1.98 -6.65 -10.04
C MET A 83 -3.26 -7.33 -10.53
N SER A 84 -3.58 -7.28 -11.83
CA SER A 84 -4.73 -8.02 -12.37
C SER A 84 -4.62 -9.52 -12.10
N ASN A 85 -3.41 -10.08 -12.18
CA ASN A 85 -3.16 -11.48 -11.83
C ASN A 85 -3.24 -11.73 -10.33
N VAL A 86 -2.75 -10.82 -9.47
CA VAL A 86 -2.97 -10.88 -8.01
C VAL A 86 -4.46 -10.98 -7.69
N MET A 87 -5.30 -10.15 -8.33
CA MET A 87 -6.75 -10.20 -8.11
C MET A 87 -7.37 -11.54 -8.51
N LYS A 88 -6.84 -12.22 -9.55
CA LYS A 88 -7.28 -13.57 -9.93
C LYS A 88 -6.86 -14.61 -8.89
N GLU A 89 -5.63 -14.54 -8.38
CA GLU A 89 -5.09 -15.44 -7.35
C GLU A 89 -5.80 -15.31 -5.99
N LEU A 90 -6.37 -14.14 -5.71
CA LEU A 90 -7.19 -13.89 -4.52
C LEU A 90 -8.60 -14.46 -4.65
N GLY A 91 -9.12 -14.67 -5.87
CA GLY A 91 -10.49 -15.15 -6.08
C GLY A 91 -11.52 -14.23 -5.42
N PRO A 92 -12.47 -14.76 -4.61
CA PRO A 92 -13.48 -13.94 -3.93
C PRO A 92 -12.91 -12.87 -2.99
N ASP A 93 -11.74 -13.09 -2.40
CA ASP A 93 -11.10 -12.11 -1.50
C ASP A 93 -10.68 -10.82 -2.23
N ALA A 94 -10.59 -10.85 -3.56
CA ALA A 94 -10.24 -9.70 -4.36
C ALA A 94 -11.21 -8.51 -4.19
N ASP A 95 -12.47 -8.75 -3.78
CA ASP A 95 -13.43 -7.67 -3.51
C ASP A 95 -13.11 -6.88 -2.23
N ARG A 96 -12.27 -7.46 -1.37
CA ARG A 96 -11.72 -6.84 -0.15
C ARG A 96 -10.38 -6.16 -0.41
N VAL A 97 -9.99 -5.98 -1.68
CA VAL A 97 -8.76 -5.30 -2.08
C VAL A 97 -9.07 -4.10 -2.96
N GLN A 98 -8.35 -3.00 -2.75
CA GLN A 98 -8.37 -1.85 -3.64
C GLN A 98 -6.97 -1.62 -4.21
N VAL A 99 -6.88 -1.56 -5.53
CA VAL A 99 -5.64 -1.15 -6.22
C VAL A 99 -5.77 0.31 -6.66
N LEU A 100 -4.75 1.10 -6.36
CA LEU A 100 -4.66 2.52 -6.64
C LEU A 100 -3.42 2.81 -7.50
N PHE A 101 -3.66 3.32 -8.71
CA PHE A 101 -2.62 3.84 -9.60
C PHE A 101 -2.57 5.36 -9.44
N VAL A 102 -1.49 5.91 -8.90
CA VAL A 102 -1.31 7.35 -8.70
C VAL A 102 -0.41 7.91 -9.80
N THR A 103 -0.94 8.86 -10.60
CA THR A 103 -0.10 9.48 -11.64
C THR A 103 0.94 10.44 -11.06
N VAL A 104 2.18 10.36 -11.57
CA VAL A 104 3.24 11.35 -11.37
C VAL A 104 3.36 12.36 -12.51
N ASP A 105 2.51 12.25 -13.53
CA ASP A 105 2.52 13.10 -14.73
C ASP A 105 1.11 13.68 -15.02
N PRO A 106 0.60 14.52 -14.11
CA PRO A 106 -0.77 15.04 -14.21
C PRO A 106 -0.99 15.95 -15.42
N GLU A 107 0.06 16.39 -16.12
CA GLU A 107 -0.05 17.19 -17.35
C GLU A 107 -0.54 16.35 -18.54
N ARG A 108 -0.11 15.08 -18.63
CA ARG A 108 -0.51 14.15 -19.72
C ARG A 108 -1.60 13.17 -19.29
N ASP A 109 -1.60 12.75 -18.03
CA ASP A 109 -2.56 11.79 -17.51
C ASP A 109 -3.83 12.52 -17.07
N THR A 110 -4.68 12.90 -18.02
CA THR A 110 -5.96 13.53 -17.70
C THR A 110 -6.93 12.56 -17.04
N GLN A 111 -8.02 13.09 -16.47
CA GLN A 111 -9.06 12.24 -15.87
C GLN A 111 -9.62 11.26 -16.91
N GLU A 112 -9.84 11.73 -18.13
CA GLU A 112 -10.36 10.95 -19.26
C GLU A 112 -9.36 9.86 -19.68
N VAL A 113 -8.07 10.19 -19.74
CA VAL A 113 -7.01 9.23 -20.06
C VAL A 113 -6.95 8.13 -19.00
N LEU A 114 -6.98 8.49 -17.72
CA LEU A 114 -6.97 7.52 -16.61
C LEU A 114 -8.23 6.65 -16.59
N ALA A 115 -9.39 7.22 -16.94
CA ALA A 115 -10.66 6.50 -17.01
C ALA A 115 -10.70 5.45 -18.12
N GLN A 116 -9.88 5.61 -19.16
CA GLN A 116 -9.69 4.60 -20.20
C GLN A 116 -8.59 3.60 -19.83
N TYR A 117 -7.47 4.09 -19.31
CA TYR A 117 -6.28 3.27 -19.08
C TYR A 117 -6.45 2.29 -17.91
N VAL A 118 -6.87 2.77 -16.74
CA VAL A 118 -6.83 1.97 -15.50
C VAL A 118 -7.86 0.83 -15.51
N PRO A 119 -9.14 1.08 -15.82
CA PRO A 119 -10.16 0.02 -15.83
C PRO A 119 -9.97 -1.04 -16.91
N ALA A 120 -9.10 -0.81 -17.91
CA ALA A 120 -8.77 -1.79 -18.94
C ALA A 120 -8.03 -3.02 -18.38
N PHE A 121 -7.36 -2.90 -17.24
CA PHE A 121 -6.64 -4.00 -16.60
C PHE A 121 -7.50 -4.77 -15.58
N ASP A 122 -8.29 -4.03 -14.80
CA ASP A 122 -9.34 -4.56 -13.91
C ASP A 122 -10.30 -3.41 -13.57
N LYS A 123 -11.62 -3.66 -13.68
CA LYS A 123 -12.66 -2.64 -13.43
C LYS A 123 -12.69 -2.13 -11.98
N ARG A 124 -12.09 -2.85 -11.03
CA ARG A 124 -12.00 -2.44 -9.63
C ARG A 124 -10.90 -1.43 -9.38
N PHE A 125 -9.95 -1.26 -10.31
CA PHE A 125 -8.79 -0.40 -10.12
C PHE A 125 -9.18 1.08 -10.26
N LEU A 126 -8.52 1.94 -9.48
CA LEU A 126 -8.74 3.38 -9.55
C LEU A 126 -7.45 4.11 -9.93
N GLY A 127 -7.50 4.85 -11.03
CA GLY A 127 -6.52 5.90 -11.33
C GLY A 127 -6.80 7.14 -10.47
N LEU A 128 -5.76 7.67 -9.84
CA LEU A 128 -5.79 8.86 -9.00
C LEU A 128 -4.90 9.95 -9.59
N ARG A 129 -5.38 11.19 -9.58
CA ARG A 129 -4.72 12.37 -10.11
C ARG A 129 -4.93 13.57 -9.18
N GLY A 130 -3.93 14.44 -9.12
CA GLY A 130 -4.04 15.79 -8.60
C GLY A 130 -3.51 16.81 -9.63
N ASP A 131 -3.51 18.08 -9.27
CA ASP A 131 -2.68 19.06 -9.95
C ASP A 131 -1.18 18.86 -9.62
N LEU A 132 -0.29 19.65 -10.22
CA LEU A 132 1.16 19.55 -9.99
C LEU A 132 1.55 19.68 -8.51
N GLN A 133 0.88 20.56 -7.76
CA GLN A 133 1.18 20.79 -6.34
C GLN A 133 0.72 19.62 -5.48
N GLN A 134 -0.47 19.07 -5.77
CA GLN A 134 -1.00 17.89 -5.10
C GLN A 134 -0.14 16.66 -5.40
N THR A 135 0.28 16.47 -6.65
CA THR A 135 1.20 15.39 -7.04
C THR A 135 2.52 15.50 -6.30
N GLU A 136 3.15 16.67 -6.25
CA GLU A 136 4.40 16.87 -5.51
C GLU A 136 4.22 16.58 -4.01
N LYS A 137 3.13 17.07 -3.42
CA LYS A 137 2.81 16.84 -1.99
C LYS A 137 2.65 15.36 -1.69
N VAL A 138 1.89 14.61 -2.48
CA VAL A 138 1.68 13.18 -2.28
C VAL A 138 2.97 12.41 -2.55
N ALA A 139 3.71 12.71 -3.61
CA ALA A 139 5.00 12.09 -3.86
C ALA A 139 5.96 12.28 -2.67
N LYS A 140 6.02 13.48 -2.09
CA LYS A 140 6.82 13.77 -0.89
C LYS A 140 6.34 12.99 0.34
N GLU A 141 5.04 12.95 0.61
CA GLU A 141 4.48 12.19 1.75
C GLU A 141 4.81 10.70 1.64
N PHE A 142 4.89 10.15 0.43
CA PHE A 142 5.23 8.75 0.19
C PHE A 142 6.73 8.52 -0.02
N LYS A 143 7.55 9.57 -0.03
CA LYS A 143 8.99 9.53 -0.41
C LYS A 143 9.23 8.94 -1.80
N VAL A 144 8.30 9.19 -2.72
CA VAL A 144 8.40 8.84 -4.13
C VAL A 144 9.21 9.91 -4.85
N PHE A 145 10.31 9.48 -5.45
CA PHE A 145 11.05 10.29 -6.39
C PHE A 145 10.37 10.23 -7.76
N TYR A 146 10.33 11.36 -8.45
CA TYR A 146 9.99 11.39 -9.87
C TYR A 146 10.69 12.56 -10.57
N GLN A 147 11.06 12.36 -11.83
CA GLN A 147 11.74 13.36 -12.65
C GLN A 147 11.35 13.24 -14.12
N LYS A 148 11.06 14.38 -14.75
CA LYS A 148 10.85 14.47 -16.19
C LYS A 148 12.20 14.34 -16.92
N VAL A 149 12.29 13.38 -17.82
CA VAL A 149 13.50 13.10 -18.62
C VAL A 149 13.18 13.35 -20.10
N PRO A 150 13.83 14.34 -20.74
CA PRO A 150 13.65 14.60 -22.17
C PRO A 150 13.93 13.35 -23.01
N GLY A 151 13.04 13.06 -23.94
CA GLY A 151 13.18 11.96 -24.89
C GLY A 151 14.05 12.32 -26.09
N LYS A 152 14.22 11.34 -26.99
CA LYS A 152 15.03 11.51 -28.20
C LYS A 152 14.37 12.38 -29.29
N GLN A 153 13.06 12.57 -29.21
CA GLN A 153 12.29 13.34 -30.20
C GLN A 153 11.87 14.68 -29.59
N PRO A 154 11.80 15.77 -30.36
CA PRO A 154 11.31 17.05 -29.87
C PRO A 154 9.94 16.90 -29.19
N GLY A 155 9.82 17.36 -27.95
CA GLY A 155 8.59 17.32 -27.17
C GLY A 155 8.25 15.97 -26.53
N SER A 156 9.01 14.90 -26.78
CA SER A 156 8.83 13.63 -26.06
C SER A 156 9.56 13.63 -24.73
N TYR A 157 9.00 12.94 -23.73
CA TYR A 157 9.65 12.73 -22.44
C TYR A 157 9.12 11.47 -21.74
N THR A 158 9.97 10.91 -20.88
CA THR A 158 9.61 9.90 -19.89
C THR A 158 9.62 10.51 -18.50
N MET A 159 9.06 9.78 -17.54
CA MET A 159 9.21 10.09 -16.13
C MET A 159 10.03 8.97 -15.50
N ASP A 160 11.20 9.31 -14.98
CA ASP A 160 11.85 8.45 -13.99
C ASP A 160 11.02 8.53 -12.72
N HIS A 161 10.72 7.41 -12.07
CA HIS A 161 9.99 7.41 -10.81
C HIS A 161 10.32 6.18 -9.95
N THR A 162 10.05 6.27 -8.65
CA THR A 162 10.14 5.13 -7.74
C THR A 162 9.24 3.99 -8.24
N ALA A 163 9.83 2.81 -8.42
CA ALA A 163 9.14 1.60 -8.83
C ALA A 163 8.90 0.68 -7.63
N GLY A 164 7.73 0.82 -7.01
CA GLY A 164 7.28 -0.01 -5.89
C GLY A 164 5.85 0.31 -5.47
N SER A 165 5.28 -0.58 -4.67
CA SER A 165 3.90 -0.47 -4.17
C SER A 165 3.89 -0.43 -2.64
N TYR A 166 3.04 0.43 -2.09
CA TYR A 166 2.71 0.51 -0.67
C TYR A 166 1.46 -0.32 -0.41
N VAL A 167 1.50 -1.17 0.62
CA VAL A 167 0.36 -2.00 1.02
C VAL A 167 -0.11 -1.60 2.40
N PHE A 168 -1.40 -1.34 2.51
CA PHE A 168 -2.10 -0.99 3.74
C PHE A 168 -3.05 -2.12 4.15
N ASP A 169 -3.15 -2.38 5.45
CA ASP A 169 -4.13 -3.31 5.99
C ASP A 169 -5.57 -2.75 5.96
N PRO A 170 -6.60 -3.56 6.28
CA PRO A 170 -7.99 -3.10 6.34
C PRO A 170 -8.27 -1.97 7.34
N GLN A 171 -7.34 -1.69 8.27
CA GLN A 171 -7.45 -0.58 9.21
C GLN A 171 -6.83 0.71 8.67
N GLY A 172 -6.17 0.65 7.51
CA GLY A 172 -5.48 1.78 6.88
C GLY A 172 -4.05 1.98 7.40
N HIS A 173 -3.46 1.00 8.09
CA HIS A 173 -2.06 1.08 8.50
C HIS A 173 -1.16 0.55 7.40
N ILE A 174 -0.06 1.26 7.13
CA ILE A 174 0.98 0.78 6.23
C ILE A 174 1.64 -0.48 6.79
N ARG A 175 1.78 -1.50 5.95
CA ARG A 175 2.35 -2.80 6.32
C ARG A 175 3.54 -3.17 5.47
N LEU A 176 3.44 -3.01 4.15
CA LEU A 176 4.46 -3.53 3.23
C LEU A 176 4.92 -2.49 2.22
N PHE A 177 6.21 -2.57 1.89
CA PHE A 177 6.74 -2.04 0.64
C PHE A 177 7.11 -3.20 -0.27
N VAL A 178 6.49 -3.24 -1.45
CA VAL A 178 6.63 -4.29 -2.46
C VAL A 178 7.47 -3.71 -3.59
N LYS A 179 8.62 -4.31 -3.87
CA LYS A 179 9.43 -3.91 -5.03
C LYS A 179 8.70 -4.28 -6.32
N HIS A 180 9.02 -3.62 -7.42
CA HIS A 180 8.50 -4.06 -8.73
C HIS A 180 8.95 -5.51 -9.05
N GLY A 181 8.06 -6.29 -9.68
CA GLY A 181 8.39 -7.61 -10.20
C GLY A 181 8.61 -8.70 -9.15
N GLN A 182 7.88 -8.67 -8.04
CA GLN A 182 7.92 -9.76 -7.04
C GLN A 182 7.05 -10.97 -7.41
N GLY A 183 6.17 -10.81 -8.40
CA GLY A 183 5.28 -11.85 -8.90
C GLY A 183 3.94 -11.89 -8.15
N PRO A 184 2.85 -12.27 -8.84
CA PRO A 184 1.51 -12.16 -8.29
C PRO A 184 1.26 -13.08 -7.10
N GLN A 185 1.89 -14.26 -7.04
CA GLN A 185 1.72 -15.22 -5.95
C GLN A 185 2.30 -14.68 -4.64
N THR A 186 3.45 -14.00 -4.71
CA THR A 186 4.14 -13.41 -3.55
C THR A 186 3.26 -12.36 -2.88
N LEU A 187 2.68 -11.45 -3.67
CA LEU A 187 1.80 -10.41 -3.15
C LEU A 187 0.44 -10.96 -2.73
N ALA A 188 -0.15 -11.91 -3.48
CA ALA A 188 -1.41 -12.54 -3.09
C ALA A 188 -1.29 -13.29 -1.75
N HIS A 189 -0.16 -13.94 -1.48
CA HIS A 189 0.12 -14.55 -0.17
C HIS A 189 0.07 -13.52 0.96
N ASP A 190 0.82 -12.43 0.82
CA ASP A 190 0.91 -11.40 1.87
C ASP A 190 -0.44 -10.69 2.09
N ILE A 191 -1.20 -10.45 1.01
CA ILE A 191 -2.57 -9.90 1.11
C ILE A 191 -3.50 -10.87 1.86
N LYS A 192 -3.43 -12.18 1.62
CA LYS A 192 -4.23 -13.17 2.36
C LYS A 192 -3.93 -13.13 3.85
N LEU A 193 -2.66 -12.96 4.23
CA LEU A 193 -2.29 -12.77 5.64
C LEU A 193 -2.88 -11.50 6.25
N LEU A 194 -2.95 -10.39 5.50
CA LEU A 194 -3.56 -9.13 5.95
C LEU A 194 -5.09 -9.19 6.03
N LEU A 195 -5.73 -10.09 5.28
CA LEU A 195 -7.18 -10.28 5.25
C LEU A 195 -7.69 -11.28 6.30
N SER A 196 -6.78 -12.00 6.98
CA SER A 196 -7.09 -13.06 7.96
C SER A 196 -7.40 -12.56 9.36
#